data_AF-A0A8H7K2E7-F1
#
_entry.id   AF-A0A8H7K2E7-F1
#
_cell.length_a   1.000
_cell.length_b   1.000
_cell.length_c   1.000
_cell.angle_alpha   90.00
_cell.angle_beta   90.00
_cell.angle_gamma   90.00
#
_symmetry.space_group_name_H-M   'P 1'
#
loop_
_entity.id
_entity.type
_entity.pdbx_description
1 polymer ?
#
loop_
_entity_poly.entity_id
_entity_poly.type
_entity_poly.pdbx_seq_one_letter_code
_entity_poly.pdbx_strand_id
1 'polypeptide(L)'
;MATPPPPSKAWDHQVDDRVNHIVEKLDQNPEFSEKKAPGLKELLSDFASPDVQVSGVEFHRRLLQVFKDSETDDTFSKTLSQYTPEEQEQIRKFAEGADPKDLGQNFTLGPSLGCREELSKLQQADSIVQITPRVVSRISLPHIHQSQLQVAH
;
A
#
# COMPACT_ATOMS: atom_id res chain seq x y z
N MET A 1 -2.60 -34.24 39.96
CA MET A 1 -2.93 -34.13 38.52
C MET A 1 -2.10 -32.98 37.97
N ALA A 2 -1.26 -33.23 36.96
CA ALA A 2 -0.46 -32.17 36.34
C ALA A 2 -1.39 -31.30 35.48
N THR A 3 -1.31 -29.99 35.67
CA THR A 3 -2.00 -29.03 34.80
C THR A 3 -1.40 -29.09 33.39
N PRO A 4 -2.24 -29.08 32.34
CA PRO A 4 -1.74 -29.04 30.97
C PRO A 4 -0.92 -27.77 30.76
N PRO A 5 0.15 -27.84 29.94
CA PRO A 5 0.95 -26.67 29.62
C PRO A 5 0.07 -25.60 28.96
N PRO A 6 0.36 -24.31 29.20
CA PRO A 6 -0.35 -23.22 28.55
C PRO A 6 -0.22 -23.37 27.02
N PRO A 7 -1.25 -22.99 26.25
CA PRO A 7 -1.19 -23.06 24.80
C PRO A 7 -0.04 -22.20 24.27
N SER A 8 0.79 -22.79 23.41
CA SER A 8 1.87 -22.11 22.70
C SER A 8 1.33 -20.90 21.94
N LYS A 9 2.00 -19.76 22.02
CA LYS A 9 1.60 -18.56 21.27
C LYS A 9 2.16 -18.66 19.86
N ALA A 10 1.48 -18.04 18.89
CA ALA A 10 1.97 -17.99 17.50
C ALA A 10 3.41 -17.44 17.38
N TRP A 11 3.83 -16.55 18.28
CA TRP A 11 5.18 -15.96 18.28
C TRP A 11 6.27 -16.88 18.83
N ASP A 12 5.90 -18.01 19.42
CA ASP A 12 6.84 -19.01 19.94
C ASP A 12 7.32 -19.99 18.84
N HIS A 13 6.74 -19.89 17.63
CA HIS A 13 7.04 -20.73 16.46
C HIS A 13 7.92 -19.99 15.45
N GLN A 14 8.78 -20.73 14.74
CA GLN A 14 9.52 -20.17 13.62
C GLN A 14 8.56 -19.68 12.52
N VAL A 15 9.02 -18.75 11.68
CA VAL A 15 8.20 -18.24 10.56
C VAL A 15 7.74 -19.38 9.68
N ASP A 16 8.65 -20.29 9.34
CA ASP A 16 8.39 -21.41 8.44
C ASP A 16 7.35 -22.38 9.02
N ASP A 17 7.42 -22.67 10.33
CA ASP A 17 6.43 -23.50 11.03
C ASP A 17 5.02 -22.90 10.93
N ARG A 18 4.91 -21.57 11.07
CA ARG A 18 3.63 -20.87 10.94
C ARG A 18 3.11 -20.90 9.51
N VAL A 19 3.98 -20.71 8.52
CA VAL A 19 3.62 -20.76 7.11
C VAL A 19 3.14 -22.17 6.74
N ASN A 20 3.86 -23.20 7.17
CA ASN A 20 3.46 -24.60 6.97
C ASN A 20 2.11 -24.89 7.61
N HIS A 21 1.83 -24.37 8.80
CA HIS A 21 0.51 -24.52 9.43
C HIS A 21 -0.62 -23.86 8.60
N ILE A 22 -0.35 -22.70 7.98
CA ILE A 22 -1.32 -22.04 7.10
C ILE A 22 -1.55 -22.90 5.84
N VAL A 23 -0.48 -23.43 5.24
CA VAL A 23 -0.57 -24.34 4.08
C VAL A 23 -1.43 -25.56 4.40
N GLU A 24 -1.20 -26.22 5.54
CA GLU A 24 -2.01 -27.36 6.00
C GLU A 24 -3.49 -26.99 6.15
N LYS A 25 -3.79 -25.78 6.65
CA LYS A 25 -5.17 -25.31 6.83
C LYS A 25 -5.85 -24.97 5.51
N LEU A 26 -5.11 -24.44 4.53
CA LEU A 26 -5.61 -24.23 3.18
C LEU A 26 -5.91 -25.57 2.49
N ASP A 27 -5.07 -26.58 2.71
CA ASP A 27 -5.31 -27.95 2.21
C ASP A 27 -6.57 -28.60 2.79
N GLN A 28 -6.82 -28.36 4.08
CA GLN A 28 -8.03 -28.85 4.75
C GLN A 28 -9.31 -28.10 4.33
N ASN A 29 -9.18 -26.98 3.60
CA ASN A 29 -10.30 -26.14 3.19
C ASN A 29 -10.20 -25.73 1.71
N PRO A 30 -10.40 -26.69 0.78
CA PRO A 30 -10.24 -26.45 -0.66
C PRO A 30 -11.20 -25.38 -1.18
N GLU A 31 -12.42 -25.28 -0.63
CA GLU A 31 -13.36 -24.24 -1.05
C GLU A 31 -12.82 -22.82 -0.78
N PHE A 32 -12.20 -22.60 0.39
CA PHE A 32 -11.54 -21.33 0.68
C PHE A 32 -10.35 -21.11 -0.25
N SER A 33 -9.50 -22.13 -0.40
CA SER A 33 -8.28 -22.03 -1.20
C SER A 33 -8.57 -21.76 -2.68
N GLU A 34 -9.61 -22.36 -3.26
CA GLU A 34 -9.93 -22.22 -4.68
C GLU A 34 -10.71 -20.94 -4.99
N LYS A 35 -11.64 -20.51 -4.12
CA LYS A 35 -12.53 -19.37 -4.41
C LYS A 35 -12.09 -18.05 -3.77
N LYS A 36 -11.55 -18.12 -2.55
CA LYS A 36 -11.26 -16.92 -1.75
C LYS A 36 -9.80 -16.51 -1.78
N ALA A 37 -8.89 -17.48 -1.96
CA ALA A 37 -7.46 -17.22 -2.01
C ALA A 37 -6.75 -18.10 -3.05
N PRO A 38 -7.19 -18.06 -4.33
CA PRO A 38 -6.63 -18.90 -5.38
C PRO A 38 -5.13 -18.66 -5.53
N GLY A 39 -4.33 -19.74 -5.49
CA GLY A 39 -2.87 -19.66 -5.62
C GLY A 39 -2.10 -19.34 -4.32
N LEU A 40 -2.80 -19.04 -3.21
CA LEU A 40 -2.14 -18.70 -1.95
C LEU A 40 -1.38 -19.90 -1.36
N LYS A 41 -1.97 -21.09 -1.45
CA LYS A 41 -1.36 -22.32 -0.94
C LYS A 41 -0.02 -22.57 -1.64
N GLU A 42 -0.02 -22.53 -2.97
CA GLU A 42 1.17 -22.75 -3.79
C GLU A 42 2.23 -21.69 -3.48
N LEU A 43 1.82 -20.41 -3.36
CA LEU A 43 2.72 -19.31 -3.02
C LEU A 43 3.42 -19.54 -1.68
N LEU A 44 2.67 -19.91 -0.65
CA LEU A 44 3.21 -20.16 0.69
C LEU A 44 4.04 -21.46 0.75
N SER A 45 3.66 -22.48 -0.01
CA SER A 45 4.41 -23.73 -0.11
C SER A 45 5.78 -23.51 -0.76
N ASP A 46 5.81 -22.73 -1.84
CA ASP A 46 7.06 -22.35 -2.51
C ASP A 46 7.93 -21.46 -1.62
N PHE A 47 7.31 -20.56 -0.83
CA PHE A 47 8.03 -19.70 0.11
C PHE A 47 8.68 -20.49 1.26
N ALA A 48 7.98 -21.51 1.80
CA ALA A 48 8.50 -22.35 2.87
C ALA A 48 9.47 -23.45 2.39
N SER A 49 9.55 -23.68 1.07
CA SER A 49 10.40 -24.72 0.50
C SER A 49 11.85 -24.23 0.40
N PRO A 50 12.83 -24.95 0.99
CA PRO A 50 14.25 -24.59 0.88
C PRO A 50 14.79 -24.77 -0.54
N ASP A 51 14.11 -25.56 -1.37
CA ASP A 51 14.54 -25.91 -2.73
C ASP A 51 14.03 -24.91 -3.80
N VAL A 52 13.10 -24.03 -3.42
CA VAL A 52 12.48 -23.09 -4.37
C VAL A 52 12.99 -21.67 -4.08
N GLN A 53 13.74 -21.10 -5.02
CA GLN A 53 14.10 -19.68 -4.96
C GLN A 53 13.03 -18.82 -5.63
N VAL A 54 12.11 -18.29 -4.83
CA VAL A 54 11.16 -17.27 -5.29
C VAL A 54 11.78 -15.89 -5.12
N SER A 55 11.97 -15.16 -6.23
CA SER A 55 12.40 -13.77 -6.15
C SER A 55 11.33 -12.91 -5.47
N GLY A 56 11.75 -11.85 -4.78
CA GLY A 56 10.79 -10.92 -4.15
C GLY A 56 9.77 -10.37 -5.15
N VAL A 57 10.18 -10.04 -6.37
CA VAL A 57 9.27 -9.56 -7.43
C VAL A 57 8.20 -10.59 -7.77
N GLU A 58 8.62 -11.84 -7.94
CA GLU A 58 7.71 -12.94 -8.28
C GLU A 58 6.73 -13.24 -7.14
N PHE A 59 7.23 -13.20 -5.89
CA PHE A 59 6.40 -13.36 -4.71
C PHE A 59 5.29 -12.30 -4.65
N HIS A 60 5.65 -11.02 -4.81
CA HIS A 60 4.66 -9.92 -4.78
C HIS A 60 3.68 -10.00 -5.94
N ARG A 61 4.13 -10.39 -7.13
CA ARG A 61 3.26 -10.59 -8.28
C ARG A 61 2.22 -11.67 -8.02
N ARG A 62 2.65 -12.85 -7.57
CA ARG A 62 1.76 -13.97 -7.22
C ARG A 62 0.80 -13.59 -6.09
N LEU A 63 1.29 -12.89 -5.07
CA LEU A 63 0.44 -12.41 -3.98
C LEU A 63 -0.65 -11.45 -4.48
N LEU A 64 -0.32 -10.52 -5.39
CA LEU A 64 -1.32 -9.64 -6.01
C LEU A 64 -2.34 -10.42 -6.84
N GLN A 65 -1.92 -11.47 -7.55
CA GLN A 65 -2.83 -12.35 -8.29
C GLN A 65 -3.83 -13.05 -7.37
N VAL A 66 -3.39 -13.55 -6.20
CA VAL A 66 -4.29 -14.14 -5.20
C VAL A 66 -5.47 -13.20 -4.86
N PHE A 67 -5.17 -11.92 -4.63
CA PHE A 67 -6.20 -10.93 -4.33
C PHE A 67 -7.01 -10.49 -5.55
N LYS A 68 -6.37 -10.42 -6.74
CA LYS A 68 -7.04 -10.05 -7.99
C LYS A 68 -8.06 -11.10 -8.42
N ASP A 69 -7.73 -12.37 -8.24
CA ASP A 69 -8.50 -13.50 -8.76
C ASP A 69 -9.49 -14.06 -7.71
N SER A 70 -9.50 -13.50 -6.49
CA SER A 70 -10.46 -13.87 -5.45
C SER A 70 -11.89 -13.44 -5.82
N GLU A 71 -12.85 -14.34 -5.63
CA GLU A 71 -14.27 -14.05 -5.89
C GLU A 71 -14.93 -13.22 -4.78
N THR A 72 -14.35 -13.23 -3.58
CA THR A 72 -14.96 -12.64 -2.36
C THR A 72 -14.14 -11.52 -1.75
N ASP A 73 -12.91 -11.32 -2.21
CA ASP A 73 -11.99 -10.34 -1.67
C ASP A 73 -11.87 -9.13 -2.62
N ASP A 74 -12.37 -7.99 -2.16
CA ASP A 74 -12.28 -6.74 -2.91
C ASP A 74 -10.97 -5.98 -2.63
N THR A 75 -10.01 -6.54 -1.89
CA THR A 75 -8.83 -5.78 -1.44
C THR A 75 -8.06 -5.26 -2.64
N PHE A 76 -7.86 -6.08 -3.68
CA PHE A 76 -7.18 -5.64 -4.89
C PHE A 76 -7.90 -4.44 -5.53
N SER A 77 -9.22 -4.54 -5.76
CA SER A 77 -10.00 -3.48 -6.42
C SER A 77 -10.12 -2.21 -5.56
N LYS A 78 -10.31 -2.34 -4.25
CA LYS A 78 -10.39 -1.23 -3.27
C LYS A 78 -9.05 -0.54 -3.07
N THR A 79 -7.94 -1.27 -3.09
CA THR A 79 -6.62 -0.66 -3.04
C THR A 79 -6.32 0.05 -4.35
N LEU A 80 -6.65 -0.58 -5.49
CA LEU A 80 -6.40 -0.03 -6.81
C LEU A 80 -7.16 1.30 -7.05
N SER A 81 -8.39 1.43 -6.55
CA SER A 81 -9.20 2.65 -6.72
C SER A 81 -8.61 3.90 -6.06
N GLN A 82 -7.64 3.75 -5.15
CA GLN A 82 -6.98 4.85 -4.47
C GLN A 82 -5.81 5.43 -5.28
N TYR A 83 -5.41 4.74 -6.34
CA TYR A 83 -4.36 5.18 -7.27
C TYR A 83 -4.94 5.94 -8.46
N THR A 84 -4.11 6.75 -9.11
CA THR A 84 -4.45 7.42 -10.37
C THR A 84 -4.68 6.41 -11.49
N PRO A 85 -5.49 6.72 -12.53
CA PRO A 85 -5.74 5.80 -13.65
C PRO A 85 -4.46 5.24 -14.28
N GLU A 86 -3.41 6.06 -14.39
CA GLU A 86 -2.11 5.68 -14.92
C GLU A 86 -1.42 4.64 -14.01
N GLU A 87 -1.38 4.90 -12.70
CA GLU A 87 -0.83 3.95 -11.72
C GLU A 87 -1.62 2.63 -11.69
N GLN A 88 -2.95 2.71 -11.80
CA GLN A 88 -3.81 1.52 -11.85
C GLN A 88 -3.45 0.60 -13.01
N GLU A 89 -3.25 1.19 -14.20
CA GLU A 89 -2.87 0.46 -15.41
C GLU A 89 -1.49 -0.23 -15.24
N GLN A 90 -0.52 0.48 -14.65
CA GLN A 90 0.81 -0.09 -14.38
C GLN A 90 0.74 -1.26 -13.38
N ILE A 91 -0.06 -1.13 -12.32
CA ILE A 91 -0.26 -2.19 -11.32
C ILE A 91 -0.93 -3.43 -11.94
N ARG A 92 -1.93 -3.24 -12.81
CA ARG A 92 -2.57 -4.36 -13.54
C ARG A 92 -1.57 -5.09 -14.43
N LYS A 93 -0.78 -4.35 -15.22
CA LYS A 93 0.28 -4.92 -16.07
C LYS A 93 1.32 -5.68 -15.27
N PHE A 94 1.73 -5.16 -14.12
CA PHE A 94 2.65 -5.84 -13.21
C PHE A 94 2.09 -7.19 -12.75
N ALA A 95 0.83 -7.21 -12.31
CA ALA A 95 0.13 -8.43 -11.90
C ALA A 95 -0.05 -9.43 -13.05
N GLU A 96 -0.07 -8.95 -14.30
CA GLU A 96 -0.18 -9.78 -15.52
C GLU A 96 1.18 -10.27 -16.05
N GLY A 97 2.29 -9.91 -15.40
CA GLY A 97 3.62 -10.44 -15.72
C GLY A 97 4.56 -9.50 -16.44
N ALA A 98 4.18 -8.23 -16.65
CA ALA A 98 5.09 -7.24 -17.23
C ALA A 98 6.37 -7.05 -16.38
N ASP A 99 7.49 -6.74 -17.03
CA ASP A 99 8.77 -6.47 -16.37
C ASP A 99 8.69 -5.15 -15.59
N PRO A 100 8.99 -5.14 -14.28
CA PRO A 100 9.05 -3.91 -13.49
C PRO A 100 9.93 -2.81 -14.10
N LYS A 101 10.99 -3.17 -14.82
CA LYS A 101 11.89 -2.21 -15.47
C LYS A 101 11.19 -1.42 -16.57
N ASP A 102 10.28 -2.05 -17.30
CA ASP A 102 9.53 -1.41 -18.38
C ASP A 102 8.40 -0.53 -17.82
N LEU A 103 7.75 -1.00 -16.75
CA LEU A 103 6.69 -0.25 -16.06
C LEU A 103 7.23 1.01 -15.37
N GLY A 104 8.42 0.92 -14.77
CA GLY A 104 9.05 2.01 -14.04
C GLY A 104 9.39 3.23 -14.88
N GLN A 105 9.61 3.06 -16.19
CA GLN A 105 9.94 4.18 -17.09
C GLN A 105 8.80 5.20 -17.22
N ASN A 106 7.56 4.75 -17.08
CA ASN A 106 6.37 5.56 -17.22
C ASN A 106 5.73 5.91 -15.87
N PHE A 107 6.41 5.61 -14.75
CA PHE A 107 5.88 5.87 -13.44
C PHE A 107 6.15 7.32 -13.02
N THR A 108 5.09 8.13 -12.90
CA THR A 108 5.21 9.50 -12.43
C THR A 108 5.54 9.51 -10.93
N LEU A 109 6.70 10.05 -10.57
CA LEU A 109 7.07 10.27 -9.17
C LEU A 109 6.09 11.26 -8.53
N GLY A 110 5.47 10.84 -7.43
CA GLY A 110 4.54 11.66 -6.66
C GLY A 110 4.58 11.30 -5.18
N PRO A 111 3.80 12.00 -4.34
CA PRO A 111 3.63 11.62 -2.95
C PRO A 111 3.11 10.18 -2.88
N SER A 112 3.61 9.42 -1.91
CA SER A 112 3.15 8.05 -1.65
C SER A 112 1.65 8.03 -1.36
N LEU A 113 1.00 6.88 -1.56
CA LEU A 113 -0.42 6.74 -1.26
C LEU A 113 -0.73 7.15 0.19
N GLY A 114 0.07 6.70 1.15
CA GLY A 114 -0.06 7.11 2.55
C GLY A 114 0.06 8.62 2.75
N CYS A 115 0.97 9.30 2.05
CA CYS A 115 1.02 10.76 2.08
C CYS A 115 -0.24 11.40 1.49
N ARG A 116 -0.80 10.86 0.40
CA ARG A 116 -2.05 11.37 -0.21
C ARG A 116 -3.24 11.23 0.74
N GLU A 117 -3.33 10.09 1.42
CA GLU A 117 -4.37 9.83 2.43
C GLU A 117 -4.28 10.82 3.59
N GLU A 118 -3.08 11.02 4.15
CA GLU A 118 -2.90 11.97 5.26
C GLU A 118 -3.14 13.42 4.83
N LEU A 119 -2.71 13.81 3.63
CA LEU A 119 -3.01 15.13 3.07
C LEU A 119 -4.51 15.35 2.88
N SER A 120 -5.25 14.34 2.42
CA SER A 120 -6.70 14.40 2.28
C SER A 120 -7.39 14.60 3.64
N LYS A 121 -6.95 13.86 4.68
CA LYS A 121 -7.44 14.02 6.06
C LYS A 121 -7.17 15.44 6.58
N LEU A 122 -5.97 15.97 6.34
CA LEU A 122 -5.61 17.34 6.73
C LEU A 122 -6.48 18.38 6.04
N GLN A 123 -6.71 18.26 4.73
CA GLN A 123 -7.57 19.19 3.97
C GLN A 123 -9.02 19.20 4.46
N GLN A 124 -9.51 18.07 4.95
CA GLN A 124 -10.87 17.93 5.50
C GLN A 124 -10.98 18.35 6.96
N ALA A 125 -9.86 18.59 7.66
CA ALA A 125 -9.90 19.04 9.04
C ALA A 125 -10.47 20.46 9.14
N ASP A 126 -11.50 20.64 9.98
CA ASP A 126 -12.22 21.91 10.18
C ASP A 126 -11.30 23.10 10.49
N SER A 127 -10.17 22.84 11.14
CA SER A 127 -9.16 23.84 11.50
C SER A 127 -8.43 24.43 10.29
N ILE A 128 -8.31 23.72 9.17
CA ILE A 128 -7.66 24.21 7.93
C ILE A 128 -8.67 24.94 7.03
N VAL A 129 -9.92 24.46 6.97
CA VAL A 129 -10.99 25.10 6.19
C VAL A 129 -11.27 26.52 6.68
N GLN A 130 -11.12 26.79 7.98
CA GLN A 130 -11.34 28.14 8.55
C GLN A 130 -10.21 29.15 8.29
N ILE A 131 -9.01 28.71 7.93
CA ILE A 131 -7.86 29.60 7.67
C ILE A 131 -7.87 30.11 6.22
N THR A 132 -8.44 29.32 5.30
CA THR A 132 -8.43 29.55 3.85
C THR A 132 -9.84 29.99 3.41
N PRO A 133 -10.28 31.27 3.55
CA PRO A 133 -9.67 32.49 3.01
C PRO A 133 -9.92 33.75 3.88
N ARG A 134 -9.64 33.72 5.19
CA ARG A 134 -9.75 34.92 6.05
C ARG A 134 -8.43 35.61 6.37
N VAL A 135 -7.30 34.99 6.05
CA VAL A 135 -5.97 35.52 6.43
C VAL A 135 -5.27 36.30 5.31
N VAL A 136 -5.61 36.07 4.04
CA VAL A 136 -4.93 36.74 2.90
C VAL A 136 -5.29 38.23 2.79
N SER A 137 -6.40 38.68 3.39
CA SER A 137 -6.81 40.10 3.38
C SER A 137 -6.19 40.97 4.48
N ARG A 138 -5.30 40.42 5.34
CA ARG A 138 -4.67 41.18 6.44
C ARG A 138 -3.16 41.35 6.36
N ILE A 139 -2.52 40.86 5.29
CA ILE A 139 -1.12 41.26 5.04
C ILE A 139 -1.15 42.59 4.30
N SER A 140 -1.49 43.65 5.03
CA SER A 140 -1.16 45.01 4.63
C SER A 140 0.36 45.11 4.64
N LEU A 141 0.96 45.10 3.45
CA LEU A 141 2.36 45.45 3.25
C LEU A 141 2.63 46.80 3.96
N PRO A 142 3.62 46.92 4.86
CA PRO A 142 3.97 48.20 5.43
C PRO A 142 4.40 49.14 4.30
N HIS A 143 3.71 50.28 4.24
CA HIS A 143 4.03 51.43 3.40
C HIS A 143 5.52 51.74 3.48
N ILE A 144 6.24 51.53 2.37
CA ILE A 144 7.57 52.11 2.19
C ILE A 144 7.35 53.60 1.99
N HIS A 145 7.70 54.38 3.01
CA HIS A 145 7.67 55.84 2.98
C HIS A 145 8.58 56.33 1.84
N GLN A 146 7.97 56.83 0.76
CA GLN A 146 8.67 57.71 -0.18
C GLN A 146 9.00 59.01 0.58
N SER A 147 10.27 59.19 0.94
CA SER A 147 10.82 60.50 1.22
C SER A 147 11.62 60.93 0.00
N GLN A 148 11.01 61.79 -0.81
CA GLN A 148 11.76 62.64 -1.71
C GLN A 148 12.59 63.61 -0.87
N LEU A 149 13.87 63.73 -1.18
CA LEU A 149 14.62 64.97 -0.94
C LEU A 149 15.39 65.31 -2.21
N GLN A 150 15.02 66.48 -2.69
CA GLN A 150 15.39 67.14 -3.92
C GLN A 150 16.68 67.96 -3.69
N VAL A 151 17.48 68.12 -4.77
CA VAL A 151 18.25 69.33 -5.16
C VAL A 151 19.76 69.44 -4.78
N ALA A 152 20.55 69.50 -5.87
CA ALA A 152 21.76 70.28 -6.20
C ALA A 152 22.99 70.26 -5.30
N HIS A 153 24.15 69.87 -5.87
CA HIS A 153 24.98 70.73 -6.73
C HIS A 153 25.94 69.89 -7.58
#